data_AF-A0A929EQC4-F1
#
_entry.id   AF-A0A929EQC4-F1
#
_cell.length_a   1.000
_cell.length_b   1.000
_cell.length_c   1.000
_cell.angle_alpha   90.00
_cell.angle_beta   90.00
_cell.angle_gamma   90.00
#
_symmetry.space_group_name_H-M   'P 1'
#
loop_
_entity.id
_entity.type
_entity.pdbx_description
1 polymer ?
#
loop_
_entity_poly.entity_id
_entity_poly.type
_entity_poly.pdbx_seq_one_letter_code
_entity_poly.pdbx_strand_id
1 'polypeptide(L)'
;MKKFQRVDKELIMVFLMVIIVAFIHFQISAQEGLLNLFYFPVLIGAYFFGRRHSTYSAILTTMMVFSLAYFIPDNFQTMGSGSELSKWTNLTIWGGFLIVTGWAMGTLYEKKEAYTRELTETYQGIFTMLSLVIDSVDKYTQSHSYRVSRYSEMLARAAKLKDTDVEEIRIAALLHDLGKIGVSAHVLNKVGALSEEERLEMNDHTRKAAKILSPFGDRVLSILPLILNHHERYDGKGYHGLLGDEIPIGAKIIAVADVYDALITDRPYRKALTPSEVEDEIINGSGTHFDPKIVEYFKLVCSDMREEHDGIAMVSY
;
A
#
# COMPACT_ATOMS: atom_id res chain seq x y z
N MET A 1 6.54 -19.26 -11.06
CA MET A 1 7.96 -18.86 -11.01
C MET A 1 8.18 -17.83 -9.90
N LYS A 2 8.45 -18.26 -8.66
CA LYS A 2 8.81 -17.38 -7.50
C LYS A 2 10.05 -17.94 -6.80
N LYS A 3 11.18 -18.02 -7.50
CA LYS A 3 12.45 -18.48 -6.89
C LYS A 3 13.72 -17.77 -7.36
N PHE A 4 13.60 -16.74 -8.19
CA PHE A 4 14.72 -15.88 -8.57
C PHE A 4 14.44 -14.46 -8.09
N GLN A 5 15.45 -13.87 -7.43
CA GLN A 5 15.53 -12.50 -6.91
C GLN A 5 15.02 -12.24 -5.48
N ARG A 6 15.45 -13.06 -4.51
CA ARG A 6 16.15 -12.47 -3.36
C ARG A 6 17.63 -12.53 -3.68
N VAL A 7 18.11 -11.59 -4.50
CA VAL A 7 19.55 -11.32 -4.46
C VAL A 7 19.78 -10.82 -3.05
N ASP A 8 20.65 -11.50 -2.31
CA ASP A 8 21.04 -11.04 -0.99
C ASP A 8 21.57 -9.63 -1.15
N LYS A 9 20.82 -8.65 -0.64
CA LYS A 9 21.08 -7.25 -0.95
C LYS A 9 22.47 -6.86 -0.42
N GLU A 10 22.96 -7.56 0.62
CA GLU A 10 24.32 -7.42 1.15
C GLU A 10 25.37 -7.81 0.12
N LEU A 11 25.10 -8.84 -0.70
CA LEU A 11 25.97 -9.29 -1.78
C LEU A 11 26.09 -8.24 -2.89
N ILE A 12 25.03 -7.47 -3.15
CA ILE A 12 25.06 -6.36 -4.12
C ILE A 12 26.04 -5.28 -3.65
N MET A 13 26.01 -4.95 -2.35
CA MET A 13 26.90 -3.94 -1.77
C MET A 13 28.36 -4.40 -1.80
N VAL A 14 28.64 -5.63 -1.39
CA VAL A 14 30.00 -6.20 -1.46
C VAL A 14 30.51 -6.26 -2.91
N PHE A 15 29.67 -6.68 -3.85
CA PHE A 15 30.02 -6.71 -5.27
C PHE A 15 30.33 -5.32 -5.82
N LEU A 16 29.55 -4.31 -5.43
CA LEU A 16 29.76 -2.91 -5.83
C LEU A 16 31.07 -2.35 -5.25
N MET A 17 31.42 -2.71 -4.02
CA MET A 17 32.73 -2.39 -3.42
C MET A 17 33.88 -3.04 -4.19
N VAL A 18 33.76 -4.32 -4.55
CA VAL A 18 34.79 -5.04 -5.33
C VAL A 18 34.98 -4.42 -6.71
N ILE A 19 33.90 -4.02 -7.40
CA ILE A 19 33.98 -3.33 -8.69
C ILE A 19 34.72 -2.00 -8.56
N ILE A 20 34.39 -1.19 -7.55
CA ILE A 20 35.05 0.10 -7.33
C ILE A 20 36.55 -0.11 -7.07
N VAL A 21 36.91 -1.13 -6.30
CA VAL A 21 38.32 -1.46 -6.01
C VAL A 21 39.05 -1.90 -7.28
N ALA A 22 38.44 -2.78 -8.09
CA ALA A 22 39.01 -3.20 -9.37
C ALA A 22 39.17 -2.02 -10.34
N PHE A 23 38.22 -1.09 -10.35
CA PHE A 23 38.25 0.11 -11.17
C PHE A 23 39.36 1.08 -10.74
N ILE A 24 39.52 1.32 -9.44
CA ILE A 24 40.60 2.14 -8.87
C ILE A 24 41.98 1.53 -9.20
N HIS A 25 42.08 0.20 -9.20
CA HIS A 25 43.31 -0.51 -9.54
C HIS A 25 43.68 -0.40 -11.03
N PHE A 26 42.69 -0.33 -11.94
CA PHE A 26 42.94 -0.38 -13.38
C PHE A 26 43.10 1.01 -14.04
N GLN A 27 42.61 2.08 -13.42
CA GLN A 27 42.65 3.44 -14.00
C GLN A 27 43.74 4.32 -13.32
N ILE A 28 44.74 4.74 -14.10
CA ILE A 28 45.94 5.46 -13.67
C ILE A 28 45.79 6.98 -13.84
N SER A 29 46.29 7.74 -12.85
CA SER A 29 46.70 9.17 -12.82
C SER A 29 45.91 10.19 -11.95
N ALA A 30 44.70 9.89 -11.47
CA ALA A 30 43.92 10.83 -10.63
C ALA A 30 43.14 10.12 -9.48
N GLN A 31 43.85 9.43 -8.61
CA GLN A 31 43.28 8.47 -7.64
C GLN A 31 42.55 9.12 -6.45
N GLU A 32 42.82 10.38 -6.12
CA GLU A 32 42.17 11.08 -5.00
C GLU A 32 40.66 11.28 -5.21
N GLY A 33 40.24 11.64 -6.42
CA GLY A 33 38.81 11.81 -6.74
C GLY A 33 38.04 10.49 -6.74
N LEU A 34 38.72 9.37 -7.00
CA LEU A 34 38.12 8.04 -7.07
C LEU A 34 37.78 7.46 -5.70
N LEU A 35 38.42 7.92 -4.63
CA LEU A 35 38.03 7.55 -3.26
C LEU A 35 36.61 7.98 -2.92
N ASN A 36 36.12 9.06 -3.54
CA ASN A 36 34.73 9.48 -3.35
C ASN A 36 33.72 8.47 -3.92
N LEU A 37 34.14 7.53 -4.79
CA LEU A 37 33.26 6.47 -5.28
C LEU A 37 32.82 5.51 -4.17
N PHE A 38 33.62 5.35 -3.12
CA PHE A 38 33.28 4.53 -1.96
C PHE A 38 32.12 5.10 -1.12
N TYR A 39 31.74 6.37 -1.32
CA TYR A 39 30.52 6.90 -0.71
C TYR A 39 29.27 6.27 -1.32
N PHE A 40 29.26 5.88 -2.59
CA PHE A 40 28.08 5.30 -3.23
C PHE A 40 27.60 4.01 -2.56
N PRO A 41 28.44 2.96 -2.35
CA PRO A 41 28.02 1.77 -1.63
C PRO A 41 27.56 2.05 -0.20
N VAL A 42 28.21 2.98 0.50
CA VAL A 42 27.84 3.36 1.87
C VAL A 42 26.49 4.09 1.90
N LEU A 43 26.24 5.02 0.99
CA LEU A 43 24.97 5.74 0.87
C LEU A 43 23.82 4.83 0.42
N ILE A 44 24.07 3.94 -0.54
CA ILE A 44 23.11 2.92 -0.96
C ILE A 44 22.84 1.96 0.21
N GLY A 45 23.88 1.56 0.93
CA GLY A 45 23.77 0.75 2.16
C GLY A 45 22.92 1.44 3.23
N ALA A 46 23.16 2.72 3.48
CA ALA A 46 22.35 3.54 4.38
C ALA A 46 20.89 3.60 3.97
N TYR A 47 20.62 3.76 2.69
CA TYR A 47 19.28 3.86 2.15
C TYR A 47 18.51 2.54 2.20
N PHE A 48 19.16 1.37 2.07
CA PHE A 48 18.44 0.09 2.03
C PHE A 48 18.42 -0.68 3.36
N PHE A 49 19.36 -0.42 4.27
CA PHE A 49 19.59 -1.26 5.45
C PHE A 49 19.66 -0.50 6.77
N GLY A 50 19.47 0.82 6.72
CA GLY A 50 19.51 1.68 7.89
C GLY A 50 20.92 1.90 8.45
N ARG A 51 20.96 2.36 9.69
CA ARG A 51 22.16 2.91 10.32
C ARG A 51 23.23 1.88 10.61
N ARG A 52 22.86 0.74 11.22
CA ARG A 52 23.83 -0.29 11.65
C ARG A 52 24.67 -0.80 10.47
N HIS A 53 23.99 -1.27 9.42
CA HIS A 53 24.65 -1.81 8.23
C HIS A 53 25.49 -0.75 7.52
N SER A 54 24.96 0.46 7.33
CA SER A 54 25.73 1.58 6.76
C SER A 54 27.03 1.88 7.50
N THR A 55 26.95 1.93 8.84
CA THR A 55 28.15 2.21 9.66
C THR A 55 29.18 1.10 9.57
N TYR A 56 28.75 -0.17 9.58
CA TYR A 56 29.68 -1.30 9.43
C TYR A 56 30.31 -1.32 8.04
N SER A 57 29.54 -1.04 6.99
CA SER A 57 30.07 -0.92 5.63
C SER A 57 31.07 0.22 5.51
N ALA A 58 30.80 1.38 6.10
CA ALA A 58 31.73 2.52 6.10
C ALA A 58 33.04 2.22 6.85
N ILE A 59 32.95 1.53 8.00
CA ILE A 59 34.12 1.07 8.76
C ILE A 59 34.93 0.05 7.94
N LEU A 60 34.28 -0.96 7.38
CA LEU A 60 34.93 -1.99 6.56
C LEU A 60 35.60 -1.37 5.33
N THR A 61 34.93 -0.42 4.67
CA THR A 61 35.50 0.32 3.53
C THR A 61 36.74 1.10 3.93
N THR A 62 36.65 1.82 5.06
CA THR A 62 37.79 2.57 5.60
C THR A 62 38.96 1.63 5.89
N MET A 63 38.72 0.51 6.60
CA MET A 63 39.76 -0.49 6.88
C MET A 63 40.38 -1.07 5.61
N MET A 64 39.56 -1.35 4.59
CA MET A 64 40.01 -1.86 3.31
C MET A 64 40.89 -0.84 2.57
N VAL A 65 40.50 0.43 2.52
CA VAL A 65 41.29 1.50 1.90
C VAL A 65 42.60 1.72 2.64
N PHE A 66 42.60 1.68 3.98
CA PHE A 66 43.83 1.74 4.79
C PHE A 66 44.77 0.57 4.48
N SER A 67 44.22 -0.64 4.31
CA SER A 67 45.00 -1.82 3.91
C SER A 67 45.60 -1.65 2.52
N LEU A 68 44.82 -1.18 1.54
CA LEU A 68 45.32 -0.89 0.18
C LEU A 68 46.41 0.18 0.18
N ALA A 69 46.27 1.23 0.98
CA ALA A 69 47.27 2.29 1.11
C ALA A 69 48.59 1.82 1.74
N TYR A 70 48.53 0.79 2.59
CA TYR A 70 49.72 0.15 3.17
C TYR A 70 50.43 -0.78 2.19
N PHE A 71 49.68 -1.65 1.50
CA PHE A 71 50.25 -2.67 0.60
C PHE A 71 50.61 -2.14 -0.79
N ILE A 72 49.95 -1.09 -1.26
CA ILE A 72 50.15 -0.50 -2.59
C ILE A 72 50.34 1.02 -2.44
N PRO A 73 51.46 1.47 -1.86
CA PRO A 73 51.67 2.88 -1.55
C PRO A 73 51.71 3.78 -2.78
N ASP A 74 52.14 3.23 -3.93
CA ASP A 74 52.24 3.94 -5.22
C ASP A 74 50.91 4.53 -5.67
N ASN A 75 49.78 3.91 -5.30
CA ASN A 75 48.43 4.37 -5.64
C ASN A 75 47.91 5.54 -4.77
N PHE A 76 48.68 5.96 -3.77
CA PHE A 76 48.27 6.99 -2.80
C PHE A 76 49.34 8.07 -2.62
N GLN A 77 50.38 8.11 -3.46
CA GLN A 77 51.51 9.03 -3.34
C GLN A 77 51.15 10.50 -3.58
N THR A 78 50.08 10.81 -4.32
CA THR A 78 49.65 12.20 -4.56
C THR A 78 48.93 12.82 -3.36
N MET A 79 48.48 11.99 -2.40
CA MET A 79 47.51 12.32 -1.36
C MET A 79 48.08 13.14 -0.19
N GLY A 80 48.99 14.06 -0.50
CA GLY A 80 49.63 14.99 0.42
C GLY A 80 50.92 15.53 -0.19
N SER A 81 51.05 16.86 -0.26
CA SER A 81 52.30 17.50 -0.66
C SER A 81 53.39 17.28 0.42
N GLY A 82 54.17 16.20 0.27
CA GLY A 82 55.55 16.16 0.77
C GLY A 82 55.87 15.33 2.03
N SER A 83 54.94 14.56 2.64
CA SER A 83 55.31 13.66 3.76
C SER A 83 54.40 12.43 3.91
N GLU A 84 54.93 11.30 4.38
CA GLU A 84 54.13 10.10 4.72
C GLU A 84 53.05 10.39 5.77
N LEU A 85 53.32 11.32 6.70
CA LEU A 85 52.37 11.71 7.73
C LEU A 85 51.11 12.36 7.14
N SER A 86 51.24 13.21 6.11
CA SER A 86 50.10 13.90 5.51
C SER A 86 49.15 12.96 4.76
N LYS A 87 49.68 11.88 4.16
CA LYS A 87 48.88 10.80 3.56
C LYS A 87 47.95 10.15 4.58
N TRP A 88 48.51 9.70 5.71
CA TRP A 88 47.73 9.02 6.75
C TRP A 88 46.72 9.96 7.43
N THR A 89 47.05 11.25 7.62
CA THR A 89 46.09 12.22 8.14
C THR A 89 44.92 12.45 7.18
N ASN A 90 45.18 12.55 5.87
CA ASN A 90 44.14 12.73 4.85
C ASN A 90 43.22 11.51 4.76
N LEU A 91 43.78 10.29 4.79
CA LEU A 91 42.99 9.05 4.82
C LEU A 91 42.15 8.92 6.09
N THR A 92 42.68 9.35 7.24
CA THR A 92 41.94 9.35 8.51
C THR A 92 40.77 10.34 8.47
N ILE A 93 40.99 11.55 7.96
CA ILE A 93 39.92 12.54 7.78
C ILE A 93 38.85 12.01 6.82
N TRP A 94 39.26 11.43 5.69
CA TRP A 94 38.36 10.85 4.71
C TRP A 94 37.52 9.68 5.27
N GLY A 95 38.16 8.73 5.96
CA GLY A 95 37.47 7.60 6.58
C GLY A 95 36.52 8.04 7.69
N GLY A 96 36.93 9.04 8.48
CA GLY A 96 36.06 9.68 9.47
C GLY A 96 34.81 10.29 8.84
N PHE A 97 34.97 11.05 7.74
CA PHE A 97 33.84 11.66 7.02
C PHE A 97 32.93 10.59 6.40
N LEU A 98 33.48 9.50 5.86
CA LEU A 98 32.70 8.38 5.32
C LEU A 98 31.85 7.70 6.40
N ILE A 99 32.41 7.45 7.58
CA ILE A 99 31.69 6.85 8.72
C ILE A 99 30.59 7.79 9.22
N VAL A 100 30.89 9.09 9.41
CA VAL A 100 29.90 10.08 9.84
C VAL A 100 28.77 10.20 8.81
N THR A 101 29.10 10.21 7.51
CA THR A 101 28.12 10.27 6.43
C THR A 101 27.23 9.03 6.43
N GLY A 102 27.81 7.84 6.55
CA GLY A 102 27.07 6.58 6.63
C GLY A 102 26.14 6.54 7.85
N TRP A 103 26.62 6.97 9.02
CA TRP A 103 25.83 7.08 10.24
C TRP A 103 24.67 8.08 10.10
N ALA A 104 24.96 9.28 9.60
CA ALA A 104 23.97 10.35 9.45
C ALA A 104 22.88 9.95 8.45
N MET A 105 23.27 9.45 7.28
CA MET A 105 22.32 9.01 6.25
C MET A 105 21.47 7.83 6.73
N GLY A 106 22.07 6.86 7.43
CA GLY A 106 21.34 5.73 7.98
C GLY A 106 20.37 6.14 9.09
N THR A 107 20.74 7.10 9.94
CA THR A 107 19.84 7.69 10.95
C THR A 107 18.67 8.41 10.29
N LEU A 108 18.92 9.19 9.24
CA LEU A 108 17.87 9.89 8.49
C LEU A 108 16.91 8.91 7.81
N TYR A 109 17.42 7.82 7.25
CA TYR A 109 16.60 6.76 6.67
C TYR A 109 15.71 6.08 7.72
N GLU A 110 16.29 5.65 8.85
CA GLU A 110 15.54 5.04 9.96
C GLU A 110 14.45 5.99 10.48
N LYS A 111 14.76 7.28 10.65
CA LYS A 111 13.79 8.28 11.08
C LYS A 111 12.68 8.49 10.04
N LYS A 112 13.03 8.51 8.75
CA LYS A 112 12.05 8.61 7.66
C LYS A 112 11.13 7.39 7.63
N GLU A 113 11.66 6.17 7.77
CA GLU A 113 10.84 4.96 7.81
C GLU A 113 9.92 4.94 9.03
N ALA A 114 10.44 5.27 10.22
CA ALA A 114 9.63 5.34 11.44
C ALA A 114 8.49 6.34 11.29
N TYR A 115 8.78 7.53 10.78
CA TYR A 115 7.76 8.56 10.52
C TYR A 115 6.74 8.11 9.46
N THR A 116 7.18 7.44 8.40
CA THR A 116 6.28 6.91 7.35
C THR A 116 5.37 5.81 7.90
N ARG A 117 5.90 4.96 8.80
CA ARG A 117 5.13 3.92 9.48
C ARG A 117 4.09 4.53 10.41
N GLU A 118 4.49 5.46 11.26
CA GLU A 118 3.60 6.20 12.17
C GLU A 118 2.48 6.91 11.40
N LEU A 119 2.81 7.57 10.28
CA LEU A 119 1.80 8.15 9.38
C LEU A 119 0.85 7.08 8.84
N THR A 120 1.36 5.94 8.38
CA THR A 120 0.53 4.86 7.84
C THR A 120 -0.42 4.28 8.91
N GLU A 121 0.09 4.01 10.10
CA GLU A 121 -0.70 3.55 11.25
C GLU A 121 -1.75 4.59 11.64
N THR A 122 -1.39 5.87 11.65
CA THR A 122 -2.34 6.97 11.92
C THR A 122 -3.45 7.03 10.87
N TYR A 123 -3.12 6.93 9.57
CA TYR A 123 -4.12 6.91 8.51
C TYR A 123 -5.05 5.70 8.62
N GLN A 124 -4.51 4.51 8.89
CA GLN A 124 -5.30 3.31 9.12
C GLN A 124 -6.23 3.46 10.33
N GLY A 125 -5.74 4.05 11.42
CA GLY A 125 -6.54 4.37 12.60
C GLY A 125 -7.67 5.35 12.31
N ILE A 126 -7.41 6.40 11.52
CA ILE A 126 -8.44 7.36 11.09
C ILE A 126 -9.51 6.67 10.24
N PHE A 127 -9.13 5.88 9.23
CA PHE A 127 -10.12 5.19 8.39
C PHE A 127 -10.94 4.16 9.16
N THR A 128 -10.32 3.45 10.10
CA THR A 128 -11.02 2.53 11.01
C THR A 128 -11.98 3.29 11.93
N MET A 129 -11.57 4.44 12.46
CA MET A 129 -12.45 5.29 13.27
C MET A 129 -13.63 5.79 12.43
N LEU A 130 -13.40 6.23 11.19
CA LEU A 130 -14.46 6.65 10.29
C LEU A 130 -15.44 5.50 9.99
N SER A 131 -14.95 4.28 9.73
CA SER A 131 -15.84 3.13 9.53
C SER A 131 -16.66 2.80 10.77
N LEU A 132 -16.08 2.91 11.97
CA LEU A 132 -16.82 2.74 13.22
C LEU A 132 -17.90 3.81 13.42
N VAL A 133 -17.64 5.05 12.96
CA VAL A 133 -18.66 6.11 12.96
C VAL A 133 -19.79 5.74 12.00
N ILE A 134 -19.50 5.25 10.79
CA ILE A 134 -20.53 4.78 9.83
C ILE A 134 -21.41 3.71 10.49
N ASP A 135 -20.79 2.68 11.04
CA ASP A 135 -21.47 1.56 11.69
C ASP A 135 -22.32 2.02 12.90
N SER A 136 -21.98 3.14 13.54
CA SER A 136 -22.76 3.71 14.64
C SER A 136 -24.05 4.42 14.20
N VAL A 137 -24.08 4.93 12.97
CA VAL A 137 -25.24 5.66 12.42
C VAL A 137 -26.22 4.69 11.74
N ASP A 138 -25.69 3.65 11.09
CA ASP A 138 -26.48 2.60 10.45
C ASP A 138 -26.52 1.35 11.32
N LYS A 139 -27.57 1.24 12.15
CA LYS A 139 -27.77 0.18 13.16
C LYS A 139 -27.72 -1.26 12.61
N TYR A 140 -27.72 -1.43 11.30
CA TYR A 140 -27.74 -2.73 10.62
C TYR A 140 -26.36 -3.18 10.12
N THR A 141 -25.32 -2.36 10.31
CA THR A 141 -24.04 -2.49 9.62
C THR A 141 -22.86 -2.83 10.52
N GLN A 142 -23.07 -3.42 11.70
CA GLN A 142 -21.95 -3.75 12.57
C GLN A 142 -20.91 -4.62 11.83
N SER A 143 -19.72 -4.06 11.61
CA SER A 143 -18.63 -4.64 10.83
C SER A 143 -18.89 -4.86 9.32
N HIS A 144 -19.98 -4.33 8.76
CA HIS A 144 -20.30 -4.43 7.32
C HIS A 144 -19.21 -3.78 6.47
N SER A 145 -18.88 -2.52 6.75
CA SER A 145 -17.84 -1.78 6.04
C SER A 145 -16.50 -2.52 6.06
N TYR A 146 -16.19 -3.16 7.20
CA TYR A 146 -15.01 -4.00 7.35
C TYR A 146 -15.09 -5.27 6.48
N ARG A 147 -16.19 -6.03 6.54
CA ARG A 147 -16.38 -7.25 5.73
C ARG A 147 -16.31 -6.95 4.23
N VAL A 148 -17.00 -5.92 3.76
CA VAL A 148 -16.95 -5.48 2.35
C VAL A 148 -15.53 -5.10 1.95
N SER A 149 -14.77 -4.45 2.84
CA SER A 149 -13.36 -4.15 2.63
C SER A 149 -12.49 -5.41 2.44
N ARG A 150 -12.68 -6.44 3.28
CA ARG A 150 -11.99 -7.73 3.18
C ARG A 150 -12.33 -8.47 1.89
N TYR A 151 -13.62 -8.59 1.57
CA TYR A 151 -14.09 -9.24 0.34
C TYR A 151 -13.57 -8.54 -0.92
N SER A 152 -13.58 -7.20 -0.93
CA SER A 152 -13.06 -6.41 -2.03
C SER A 152 -11.55 -6.64 -2.23
N GLU A 153 -10.79 -6.76 -1.14
CA GLU A 153 -9.36 -7.12 -1.21
C GLU A 153 -9.17 -8.50 -1.86
N MET A 154 -9.95 -9.50 -1.44
CA MET A 154 -9.86 -10.87 -1.97
C MET A 154 -10.15 -10.92 -3.47
N LEU A 155 -11.22 -10.24 -3.90
CA LEU A 155 -11.59 -10.10 -5.32
C LEU A 155 -10.51 -9.36 -6.12
N ALA A 156 -9.97 -8.26 -5.60
CA ALA A 156 -8.92 -7.49 -6.26
C ALA A 156 -7.62 -8.31 -6.43
N ARG A 157 -7.27 -9.13 -5.43
CA ARG A 157 -6.13 -10.05 -5.51
C ARG A 157 -6.37 -11.18 -6.51
N ALA A 158 -7.58 -11.75 -6.56
CA ALA A 158 -7.97 -12.74 -7.57
C ALA A 158 -7.90 -12.17 -8.99
N ALA A 159 -8.26 -10.89 -9.15
CA ALA A 159 -8.12 -10.13 -10.39
C ALA A 159 -6.67 -9.76 -10.75
N LYS A 160 -5.69 -10.12 -9.90
CA LYS A 160 -4.25 -9.86 -10.07
C LYS A 160 -3.91 -8.37 -10.25
N LEU A 161 -4.63 -7.50 -9.55
CA LEU A 161 -4.33 -6.08 -9.51
C LEU A 161 -3.03 -5.81 -8.73
N LYS A 162 -2.43 -4.63 -8.94
CA LYS A 162 -1.22 -4.22 -8.21
C LYS A 162 -1.55 -4.00 -6.75
N ASP A 163 -0.58 -4.22 -5.85
CA ASP A 163 -0.79 -4.03 -4.41
C ASP A 163 -1.27 -2.62 -4.04
N THR A 164 -0.89 -1.60 -4.82
CA THR A 164 -1.39 -0.23 -4.67
C THR A 164 -2.89 -0.14 -4.93
N ASP A 165 -3.35 -0.75 -6.02
CA ASP A 165 -4.75 -0.69 -6.45
C ASP A 165 -5.62 -1.54 -5.52
N VAL A 166 -5.10 -2.68 -5.05
CA VAL A 166 -5.74 -3.53 -4.04
C VAL A 166 -5.97 -2.74 -2.75
N GLU A 167 -4.96 -2.00 -2.27
CA GLU A 167 -5.09 -1.18 -1.06
C GLU A 167 -6.06 -0.01 -1.26
N GLU A 168 -6.05 0.64 -2.42
CA GLU A 168 -7.03 1.69 -2.75
C GLU A 168 -8.46 1.17 -2.75
N ILE A 169 -8.70 0.00 -3.36
CA ILE A 169 -10.01 -0.67 -3.36
C ILE A 169 -10.42 -1.04 -1.93
N ARG A 170 -9.50 -1.57 -1.13
CA ARG A 170 -9.76 -1.94 0.27
C ARG A 170 -10.21 -0.73 1.09
N ILE A 171 -9.53 0.42 0.94
CA ILE A 171 -9.88 1.66 1.66
C ILE A 171 -11.18 2.26 1.11
N ALA A 172 -11.38 2.26 -0.20
CA ALA A 172 -12.63 2.71 -0.83
C ALA A 172 -13.83 1.92 -0.32
N ALA A 173 -13.71 0.59 -0.28
CA ALA A 173 -14.72 -0.32 0.27
C ALA A 173 -15.00 -0.05 1.75
N LEU A 174 -13.98 0.27 2.55
CA LEU A 174 -14.16 0.58 3.96
C LEU A 174 -14.95 1.88 4.19
N LEU A 175 -14.90 2.82 3.24
CA LEU A 175 -15.46 4.16 3.35
C LEU A 175 -16.62 4.42 2.36
N HIS A 176 -17.08 3.41 1.62
CA HIS A 176 -18.05 3.57 0.53
C HIS A 176 -19.35 4.23 1.02
N ASP A 177 -19.75 3.89 2.24
CA ASP A 177 -20.97 4.34 2.89
C ASP A 177 -20.79 5.57 3.80
N LEU A 178 -19.62 6.23 3.79
CA LEU A 178 -19.33 7.36 4.70
C LEU A 178 -20.36 8.49 4.63
N GLY A 179 -20.95 8.70 3.46
CA GLY A 179 -21.96 9.73 3.26
C GLY A 179 -23.32 9.43 3.89
N LYS A 180 -23.58 8.21 4.38
CA LYS A 180 -24.81 7.87 5.10
C LYS A 180 -24.96 8.69 6.38
N ILE A 181 -23.88 9.24 6.94
CA ILE A 181 -23.90 10.20 8.06
C ILE A 181 -24.78 11.42 7.74
N GLY A 182 -24.86 11.82 6.47
CA GLY A 182 -25.68 12.94 6.03
C GLY A 182 -27.07 12.55 5.53
N VAL A 183 -27.49 11.29 5.63
CA VAL A 183 -28.83 10.81 5.26
C VAL A 183 -29.73 10.86 6.50
N SER A 184 -30.98 11.29 6.34
CA SER A 184 -31.92 11.38 7.46
C SER A 184 -32.21 10.01 8.07
N ALA A 185 -32.37 9.97 9.40
CA ALA A 185 -32.67 8.74 10.11
C ALA A 185 -34.00 8.09 9.65
N HIS A 186 -34.96 8.89 9.16
CA HIS A 186 -36.21 8.38 8.62
C HIS A 186 -35.98 7.55 7.35
N VAL A 187 -35.18 8.06 6.41
CA VAL A 187 -34.83 7.37 5.16
C VAL A 187 -33.94 6.16 5.45
N LEU A 188 -32.91 6.33 6.28
CA LEU A 188 -31.94 5.27 6.59
C LEU A 188 -32.59 4.06 7.29
N ASN A 189 -33.56 4.30 8.18
CA ASN A 189 -34.23 3.24 8.94
C ASN A 189 -35.59 2.82 8.38
N LYS A 190 -35.97 3.27 7.18
CA LYS A 190 -37.29 2.98 6.62
C LYS A 190 -37.46 1.49 6.37
N VAL A 191 -38.56 0.94 6.89
CA VAL A 191 -38.97 -0.44 6.61
C VAL A 191 -39.94 -0.41 5.44
N GLY A 192 -39.50 -0.90 4.28
CA GLY A 192 -40.28 -0.94 3.04
C GLY A 192 -39.62 -0.18 1.89
N ALA A 193 -40.35 0.02 0.79
CA ALA A 193 -39.84 0.75 -0.37
C ALA A 193 -39.68 2.25 -0.05
N LEU A 194 -38.59 2.82 -0.53
CA LEU A 194 -38.37 4.28 -0.52
C LEU A 194 -39.28 4.94 -1.57
N SER A 195 -39.78 6.14 -1.27
CA SER A 195 -40.35 7.04 -2.28
C SER A 195 -39.24 7.53 -3.21
N GLU A 196 -39.61 8.17 -4.31
CA GLU A 196 -38.62 8.69 -5.25
C GLU A 196 -37.74 9.77 -4.60
N GLU A 197 -38.33 10.64 -3.77
CA GLU A 197 -37.59 11.67 -3.02
C GLU A 197 -36.62 11.06 -2.01
N GLU A 198 -37.07 10.05 -1.26
CA GLU A 198 -36.23 9.35 -0.28
C GLU A 198 -35.11 8.56 -0.96
N ARG A 199 -35.38 7.98 -2.15
CA ARG A 199 -34.38 7.29 -2.97
C ARG A 199 -33.31 8.26 -3.46
N LEU A 200 -33.70 9.46 -3.91
CA LEU A 200 -32.74 10.51 -4.29
C LEU A 200 -31.87 10.93 -3.11
N GLU A 201 -32.46 11.09 -1.91
CA GLU A 201 -31.71 11.40 -0.70
C GLU A 201 -30.72 10.29 -0.32
N MET A 202 -31.15 9.02 -0.42
CA MET A 202 -30.29 7.86 -0.18
C MET A 202 -29.14 7.83 -1.17
N ASN A 203 -29.41 7.98 -2.48
CA ASN A 203 -28.38 7.92 -3.52
C ASN A 203 -27.29 8.99 -3.37
N ASP A 204 -27.64 10.14 -2.77
CA ASP A 204 -26.72 11.25 -2.55
C ASP A 204 -25.61 10.94 -1.52
N HIS A 205 -25.70 9.83 -0.78
CA HIS A 205 -24.63 9.43 0.15
C HIS A 205 -23.27 9.28 -0.58
N THR A 206 -23.26 8.81 -1.83
CA THR A 206 -22.03 8.69 -2.64
C THR A 206 -21.34 10.05 -2.80
N ARG A 207 -22.10 11.09 -3.14
CA ARG A 207 -21.60 12.47 -3.29
C ARG A 207 -21.23 13.08 -1.95
N LYS A 208 -22.00 12.82 -0.89
CA LYS A 208 -21.69 13.26 0.47
C LYS A 208 -20.39 12.66 0.97
N ALA A 209 -20.15 11.36 0.72
CA ALA A 209 -18.89 10.69 1.05
C ALA A 209 -17.72 11.38 0.34
N ALA A 210 -17.85 11.64 -0.96
CA ALA A 210 -16.81 12.34 -1.72
C ALA A 210 -16.54 13.76 -1.19
N LYS A 211 -17.58 14.49 -0.77
CA LYS A 211 -17.44 15.81 -0.14
C LYS A 211 -16.77 15.76 1.23
N ILE A 212 -17.06 14.73 2.04
CA ILE A 212 -16.40 14.53 3.34
C ILE A 212 -14.91 14.22 3.16
N LEU A 213 -14.58 13.46 2.12
CA LEU A 213 -13.21 13.02 1.82
C LEU A 213 -12.40 14.02 0.98
N SER A 214 -13.04 15.01 0.35
CA SER A 214 -12.36 16.01 -0.49
C SER A 214 -11.26 16.84 0.18
N PRO A 215 -11.25 17.09 1.51
CA PRO A 215 -10.15 17.80 2.17
C PRO A 215 -8.86 16.97 2.31
N PHE A 216 -8.92 15.66 2.07
CA PHE A 216 -7.73 14.79 2.16
C PHE A 216 -6.84 14.95 0.92
N GLY A 217 -5.56 14.58 1.06
CA GLY A 217 -4.58 14.66 -0.04
C GLY A 217 -4.80 13.61 -1.14
N ASP A 218 -3.99 13.70 -2.19
CA ASP A 218 -4.13 12.95 -3.46
C ASP A 218 -4.39 11.44 -3.29
N ARG A 219 -3.79 10.81 -2.27
CA ARG A 219 -3.96 9.37 -2.00
C ARG A 219 -5.39 8.98 -1.60
N VAL A 220 -6.15 9.90 -1.00
CA VAL A 220 -7.58 9.70 -0.71
C VAL A 220 -8.43 10.17 -1.87
N LEU A 221 -7.97 11.17 -2.63
CA LEU A 221 -8.67 11.60 -3.83
C LEU A 221 -8.69 10.51 -4.91
N SER A 222 -7.67 9.64 -4.98
CA SER A 222 -7.62 8.52 -5.93
C SER A 222 -8.73 7.48 -5.70
N ILE A 223 -9.25 7.34 -4.48
CA ILE A 223 -10.34 6.39 -4.17
C ILE A 223 -11.74 6.95 -4.39
N LEU A 224 -11.90 8.27 -4.60
CA LEU A 224 -13.22 8.89 -4.78
C LEU A 224 -14.02 8.34 -5.96
N PRO A 225 -13.43 8.06 -7.14
CA PRO A 225 -14.17 7.45 -8.25
C PRO A 225 -14.71 6.06 -7.90
N LEU A 226 -14.05 5.34 -6.98
CA LEU A 226 -14.50 4.02 -6.52
C LEU A 226 -15.75 4.17 -5.65
N ILE A 227 -15.71 5.09 -4.69
CA ILE A 227 -16.81 5.40 -3.77
C ILE A 227 -18.00 6.01 -4.52
N LEU A 228 -17.77 6.89 -5.50
CA LEU A 228 -18.87 7.52 -6.24
C LEU A 228 -19.66 6.55 -7.10
N ASN A 229 -19.02 5.48 -7.57
CA ASN A 229 -19.58 4.59 -8.59
C ASN A 229 -19.83 3.16 -8.10
N HIS A 230 -19.74 2.89 -6.79
CA HIS A 230 -19.92 1.52 -6.27
C HIS A 230 -21.36 1.00 -6.39
N HIS A 231 -22.34 1.88 -6.64
CA HIS A 231 -23.72 1.52 -7.01
C HIS A 231 -24.00 1.58 -8.51
N GLU A 232 -22.97 1.73 -9.35
CA GLU A 232 -23.14 1.53 -10.78
C GLU A 232 -23.42 0.07 -11.10
N ARG A 233 -24.29 -0.14 -12.10
CA ARG A 233 -24.64 -1.47 -12.60
C ARG A 233 -23.99 -1.64 -13.96
N TYR A 234 -23.51 -2.85 -14.25
CA TYR A 234 -22.86 -3.14 -15.53
C TYR A 234 -23.73 -2.80 -16.75
N ASP A 235 -25.06 -2.93 -16.63
CA ASP A 235 -26.07 -2.60 -17.62
C ASP A 235 -26.40 -1.10 -17.78
N GLY A 236 -25.73 -0.20 -17.05
CA GLY A 236 -25.98 1.24 -17.11
C GLY A 236 -27.25 1.70 -16.39
N LYS A 237 -27.90 0.84 -15.59
CA LYS A 237 -29.08 1.23 -14.77
C LYS A 237 -28.70 1.66 -13.34
N GLY A 238 -27.42 1.97 -13.12
CA GLY A 238 -26.88 2.46 -11.87
C GLY A 238 -27.27 3.91 -11.55
N TYR A 239 -26.59 4.51 -10.58
CA TYR A 239 -26.93 5.85 -10.09
C TYR A 239 -26.61 6.97 -11.10
N HIS A 240 -25.51 6.82 -11.84
CA HIS A 240 -25.02 7.78 -12.82
C HIS A 240 -25.13 7.25 -14.26
N GLY A 241 -25.45 5.97 -14.43
CA GLY A 241 -25.71 5.36 -15.72
C GLY A 241 -24.45 5.03 -16.53
N LEU A 242 -23.33 4.78 -15.84
CA LEU A 242 -22.10 4.35 -16.49
C LEU A 242 -22.25 2.90 -16.97
N LEU A 243 -21.76 2.60 -18.17
CA LEU A 243 -21.96 1.29 -18.79
C LEU A 243 -20.65 0.51 -18.91
N GLY A 244 -20.67 -0.74 -18.48
CA GLY A 244 -19.60 -1.71 -18.68
C GLY A 244 -18.20 -1.28 -18.21
N ASP A 245 -17.36 -0.88 -19.15
CA ASP A 245 -15.96 -0.51 -18.93
C ASP A 245 -15.76 0.97 -18.52
N GLU A 246 -16.82 1.80 -18.57
CA GLU A 246 -16.79 3.15 -18.02
C GLU A 246 -16.74 3.15 -16.48
N ILE A 247 -17.22 2.06 -15.87
CA ILE A 247 -17.21 1.88 -14.42
C ILE A 247 -15.79 1.48 -13.99
N PRO A 248 -15.16 2.20 -13.05
CA PRO A 248 -13.86 1.82 -12.51
C PRO A 248 -13.87 0.38 -11.98
N ILE A 249 -12.84 -0.41 -12.30
CA ILE A 249 -12.76 -1.82 -11.88
C ILE A 249 -12.95 -2.00 -10.37
N GLY A 250 -12.38 -1.10 -9.57
CA GLY A 250 -12.55 -1.15 -8.12
C GLY A 250 -13.99 -0.91 -7.66
N ALA A 251 -14.75 -0.04 -8.34
CA ALA A 251 -16.17 0.17 -8.04
C ALA A 251 -16.98 -1.10 -8.36
N LYS A 252 -16.67 -1.77 -9.47
CA LYS A 252 -17.28 -3.07 -9.84
C LYS A 252 -16.99 -4.16 -8.81
N ILE A 253 -15.79 -4.18 -8.25
CA ILE A 253 -15.39 -5.11 -7.18
C ILE A 253 -16.19 -4.80 -5.90
N ILE A 254 -16.26 -3.53 -5.49
CA ILE A 254 -17.01 -3.11 -4.29
C ILE A 254 -18.49 -3.46 -4.43
N ALA A 255 -19.09 -3.25 -5.60
CA ALA A 255 -20.49 -3.59 -5.86
C ALA A 255 -20.80 -5.08 -5.60
N VAL A 256 -19.92 -5.98 -6.06
CA VAL A 256 -20.08 -7.43 -5.81
C VAL A 256 -19.90 -7.75 -4.33
N ALA A 257 -18.88 -7.16 -3.69
CA ALA A 257 -18.59 -7.38 -2.27
C ALA A 257 -19.72 -6.87 -1.35
N ASP A 258 -20.27 -5.69 -1.63
CA ASP A 258 -21.38 -5.08 -0.90
C ASP A 258 -22.66 -5.94 -1.01
N VAL A 259 -23.03 -6.34 -2.23
CA VAL A 259 -24.19 -7.22 -2.43
C VAL A 259 -23.98 -8.58 -1.77
N TYR A 260 -22.77 -9.17 -1.87
CA TYR A 260 -22.47 -10.42 -1.18
C TYR A 260 -22.69 -10.30 0.33
N ASP A 261 -22.14 -9.27 0.99
CA ASP A 261 -22.32 -9.06 2.42
C ASP A 261 -23.78 -8.84 2.78
N ALA A 262 -24.50 -8.05 1.97
CA ALA A 262 -25.91 -7.78 2.13
C ALA A 262 -26.76 -9.05 2.07
N LEU A 263 -26.40 -10.01 1.20
CA LEU A 263 -27.14 -11.25 0.98
C LEU A 263 -26.86 -12.31 2.05
N ILE A 264 -25.63 -12.40 2.55
CA ILE A 264 -25.22 -13.42 3.53
C ILE A 264 -25.41 -12.98 4.99
N THR A 265 -25.66 -11.70 5.26
CA THR A 265 -25.89 -11.18 6.62
C THR A 265 -27.38 -11.05 6.92
N ASP A 266 -27.77 -11.34 8.17
CA ASP A 266 -29.12 -11.07 8.67
C ASP A 266 -29.42 -9.56 8.66
N ARG A 267 -30.60 -9.21 8.15
CA ARG A 267 -31.14 -7.84 8.20
C ARG A 267 -32.49 -7.86 8.93
N PRO A 268 -32.93 -6.76 9.55
CA PRO A 268 -34.17 -6.73 10.36
C PRO A 268 -35.42 -7.21 9.62
N TYR A 269 -35.43 -7.00 8.30
CA TYR A 269 -36.53 -7.32 7.40
C TYR A 269 -36.31 -8.61 6.60
N ARG A 270 -35.14 -9.24 6.68
CA ARG A 270 -34.79 -10.41 5.87
C ARG A 270 -33.66 -11.21 6.51
N LYS A 271 -33.87 -12.50 6.71
CA LYS A 271 -32.78 -13.42 7.12
C LYS A 271 -31.69 -13.51 6.05
N ALA A 272 -30.48 -13.83 6.50
CA ALA A 272 -29.38 -14.25 5.65
C ALA A 272 -29.84 -15.37 4.70
N LEU A 273 -29.42 -15.30 3.44
CA LEU A 273 -29.64 -16.38 2.49
C LEU A 273 -28.66 -17.52 2.75
N THR A 274 -29.02 -18.72 2.31
CA THR A 274 -28.06 -19.81 2.29
C THR A 274 -26.94 -19.46 1.32
N PRO A 275 -25.71 -19.94 1.55
CA PRO A 275 -24.62 -19.56 0.68
C PRO A 275 -24.77 -19.98 -0.79
N SER A 276 -25.50 -21.08 -1.06
CA SER A 276 -25.83 -21.48 -2.42
C SER A 276 -26.73 -20.45 -3.11
N GLU A 277 -27.73 -19.92 -2.41
CA GLU A 277 -28.62 -18.88 -2.93
C GLU A 277 -27.87 -17.57 -3.18
N VAL A 278 -26.90 -17.22 -2.31
CA VAL A 278 -26.04 -16.04 -2.51
C VAL A 278 -25.20 -16.18 -3.77
N GLU A 279 -24.57 -17.34 -3.97
CA GLU A 279 -23.77 -17.62 -5.15
C GLU A 279 -24.62 -17.58 -6.43
N ASP A 280 -25.78 -18.23 -6.42
CA ASP A 280 -26.71 -18.22 -7.56
C ASP A 280 -27.16 -16.81 -7.90
N GLU A 281 -27.50 -15.97 -6.92
CA GLU A 281 -27.92 -14.58 -7.14
C GLU A 281 -26.82 -13.74 -7.82
N ILE A 282 -25.57 -13.85 -7.35
CA ILE A 282 -24.43 -13.12 -7.92
C ILE A 282 -24.12 -13.62 -9.33
N ILE A 283 -24.15 -14.94 -9.55
CA ILE A 283 -23.88 -15.54 -10.86
C ILE A 283 -24.97 -15.15 -11.86
N ASN A 284 -26.25 -15.19 -11.46
CA ASN A 284 -27.37 -14.80 -12.31
C ASN A 284 -27.37 -13.29 -12.62
N GLY A 285 -26.80 -12.46 -11.75
CA GLY A 285 -26.59 -11.04 -11.98
C GLY A 285 -25.47 -10.69 -12.98
N SER A 286 -24.72 -11.67 -13.47
CA SER A 286 -23.63 -11.47 -14.43
C SER A 286 -24.11 -10.84 -15.74
N GLY A 287 -23.42 -9.80 -16.21
CA GLY A 287 -23.74 -9.08 -17.44
C GLY A 287 -24.91 -8.10 -17.31
N THR A 288 -25.56 -8.04 -16.13
CA THR A 288 -26.60 -7.04 -15.84
C THR A 288 -26.21 -6.17 -14.65
N HIS A 289 -26.30 -6.72 -13.44
CA HIS A 289 -25.87 -6.02 -12.23
C HIS A 289 -24.34 -5.97 -12.17
N PHE A 290 -23.70 -7.12 -12.41
CA PHE A 290 -22.27 -7.31 -12.19
C PHE A 290 -21.51 -7.51 -13.50
N ASP A 291 -20.26 -7.05 -13.52
CA ASP A 291 -19.35 -7.34 -14.63
C ASP A 291 -19.03 -8.83 -14.66
N PRO A 292 -19.23 -9.52 -15.81
CA PRO A 292 -18.94 -10.94 -15.94
C PRO A 292 -17.53 -11.32 -15.49
N LYS A 293 -16.51 -10.48 -15.73
CA LYS A 293 -15.13 -10.76 -15.31
C LYS A 293 -14.99 -10.78 -13.79
N ILE A 294 -15.69 -9.88 -13.09
CA ILE A 294 -15.65 -9.83 -11.62
C ILE A 294 -16.40 -11.02 -11.04
N VAL A 295 -17.50 -11.45 -11.66
CA VAL A 295 -18.20 -12.68 -11.27
C VAL A 295 -17.32 -13.91 -11.44
N GLU A 296 -16.51 -13.99 -12.50
CA GLU A 296 -15.53 -15.08 -12.63
C GLU A 296 -14.49 -15.08 -11.51
N TYR A 297 -14.01 -13.90 -11.09
CA TYR A 297 -13.12 -13.82 -9.92
C TYR A 297 -13.83 -14.19 -8.62
N PHE A 298 -15.08 -13.77 -8.44
CA PHE A 298 -15.90 -14.16 -7.30
C PHE A 298 -16.03 -15.68 -7.18
N LYS A 299 -16.30 -16.40 -8.27
CA LYS A 299 -16.35 -17.88 -8.28
C LYS A 299 -15.06 -18.54 -7.79
N LEU A 300 -13.90 -17.88 -7.98
CA LEU A 300 -12.61 -18.41 -7.51
C LEU A 300 -12.41 -18.24 -6.01
N VAL A 301 -13.01 -17.22 -5.39
CA VAL A 301 -12.77 -16.85 -3.98
C VAL A 301 -14.01 -16.93 -3.09
N CYS A 302 -15.18 -17.33 -3.61
CA CYS A 302 -16.43 -17.34 -2.85
C CYS A 302 -16.38 -18.26 -1.62
N SER A 303 -15.64 -19.37 -1.71
CA SER A 303 -15.37 -20.27 -0.57
C SER A 303 -14.53 -19.57 0.50
N ASP A 304 -13.40 -18.97 0.12
CA ASP A 304 -12.55 -18.20 1.04
C ASP A 304 -13.32 -17.02 1.67
N MET A 305 -14.14 -16.30 0.88
CA MET A 305 -14.95 -15.17 1.36
C MET A 305 -15.97 -15.60 2.41
N ARG A 306 -16.47 -16.84 2.32
CA ARG A 306 -17.35 -17.42 3.31
C ARG A 306 -16.61 -17.77 4.60
N GLU A 307 -15.44 -18.39 4.49
CA GLU A 307 -14.59 -18.66 5.67
C GLU A 307 -14.23 -17.36 6.41
N GLU A 308 -13.92 -16.29 5.67
CA GLU A 308 -13.66 -14.96 6.24
C GLU A 308 -14.92 -14.39 6.93
N HIS A 309 -16.11 -14.54 6.33
CA HIS A 309 -17.37 -14.11 6.94
C HIS A 309 -17.61 -14.79 8.30
N ASP A 310 -17.51 -16.12 8.32
CA ASP A 310 -17.71 -16.94 9.52
C ASP A 310 -16.66 -16.59 10.59
N GLY A 311 -15.40 -16.38 10.18
CA GLY A 311 -14.32 -15.95 11.07
C GLY A 311 -14.58 -14.60 11.73
N ILE A 312 -15.06 -13.60 10.97
CA ILE A 312 -15.38 -12.27 11.49
C ILE A 312 -16.59 -12.32 12.44
N ALA A 313 -17.60 -13.13 12.12
CA ALA A 313 -18.78 -13.31 12.97
C ALA A 313 -18.41 -13.89 14.35
N MET A 314 -17.42 -14.79 14.43
CA MET A 314 -16.96 -15.42 15.68
C MET A 314 -16.16 -14.49 16.61
N VAL A 315 -15.56 -13.41 16.09
CA VAL A 315 -14.76 -12.44 16.86
C VAL A 315 -15.58 -11.25 17.34
N SER A 316 -16.79 -11.08 16.80
CA SER A 316 -17.66 -9.91 17.04
C SER A 316 -18.59 -10.04 18.26
N TYR A 317 -18.39 -11.05 19.12
CA TYR A 317 -19.16 -11.32 20.35
C TYR A 317 -18.32 -11.21 21.62
#